data_AF-A0A958G9H3-F1
#
_entry.id   AF-A0A958G9H3-F1
#
_cell.length_a   1.000
_cell.length_b   1.000
_cell.length_c   1.000
_cell.angle_alpha   90.00
_cell.angle_beta   90.00
_cell.angle_gamma   90.00
#
_symmetry.space_group_name_H-M   'P 1'
#
loop_
_entity.id
_entity.type
_entity.pdbx_description
1 polymer ?
#
loop_
_entity_poly.entity_id
_entity_poly.type
_entity_poly.pdbx_seq_one_letter_code
_entity_poly.pdbx_strand_id
1 'polypeptide(L)'
;MNLRPYLGIFNRSILLLFVYIFISALFMNFSDTQSLRGIRWALLQTVERVEELKQFFTIRRNLATENDLLRKENFDLNIENQKLREMLVSENKRLKKLLNLKEAGKHSYIAARVIATSAERGYRSIILDVGKVDGVGEQMAVVNADGLVGKVVIAQDDQSIVQVLMDYNANVSARLQNNRENGMIGWSGNSWLDLEYIPKNIPVAKGEVVVTS
;
A
#
# COMPACT_ATOMS: atom_id res chain seq x y z
N MET A 1 31.21 -18.85 -20.52
CA MET A 1 31.33 -17.37 -20.62
C MET A 1 32.77 -17.00 -20.25
N ASN A 2 33.60 -16.68 -21.25
CA ASN A 2 35.07 -16.59 -21.13
C ASN A 2 35.51 -15.31 -20.40
N LEU A 3 36.01 -15.45 -19.17
CA LEU A 3 36.52 -14.34 -18.31
C LEU A 3 37.97 -13.90 -18.65
N ARG A 4 38.59 -14.47 -19.69
CA ARG A 4 39.97 -14.16 -20.11
C ARG A 4 40.25 -12.68 -20.48
N PRO A 5 39.31 -11.86 -21.02
CA PRO A 5 39.65 -10.49 -21.41
C PRO A 5 39.68 -9.49 -20.23
N TYR A 6 39.04 -9.78 -19.09
CA TYR A 6 39.01 -8.87 -17.93
C TYR A 6 40.24 -9.00 -17.02
N LEU A 7 40.90 -10.17 -16.98
CA LEU A 7 42.15 -10.35 -16.25
C LEU A 7 43.31 -9.53 -16.84
N GLY A 8 43.32 -9.32 -18.16
CA GLY A 8 44.39 -8.57 -18.83
C GLY A 8 44.40 -7.07 -18.51
N ILE A 9 43.22 -6.46 -18.38
CA ILE A 9 43.09 -5.03 -18.05
C ILE A 9 43.38 -4.80 -16.56
N PHE A 10 42.91 -5.68 -15.68
CA PHE A 10 43.17 -5.61 -14.25
C PHE A 10 44.66 -5.76 -13.93
N ASN A 11 45.33 -6.75 -14.53
CA ASN A 11 46.77 -6.95 -14.35
C ASN A 11 47.61 -5.80 -14.92
N ARG A 12 47.19 -5.19 -16.05
CA ARG A 12 47.88 -4.03 -16.64
C ARG A 12 47.77 -2.79 -15.75
N SER A 13 46.60 -2.54 -15.16
CA SER A 13 46.39 -1.43 -14.22
C SER A 13 47.16 -1.61 -12.91
N ILE A 14 47.25 -2.84 -12.40
CA ILE A 14 48.07 -3.17 -11.23
C ILE A 14 49.56 -2.96 -11.53
N LEU A 15 50.03 -3.39 -12.70
CA LEU A 15 51.43 -3.26 -13.10
C LEU A 15 51.84 -1.79 -13.27
N LEU A 16 50.95 -0.94 -13.82
CA LEU A 16 51.17 0.52 -13.88
C LEU A 16 51.24 1.16 -12.49
N LEU A 17 50.42 0.70 -11.54
CA LEU A 17 50.43 1.18 -10.16
C LEU A 17 51.72 0.79 -9.44
N PHE A 18 52.20 -0.45 -9.62
CA PHE A 18 53.50 -0.88 -9.10
C PHE A 18 54.68 -0.11 -9.70
N VAL A 19 54.68 0.14 -11.01
CA VAL A 19 55.71 0.93 -11.69
C VAL A 19 55.72 2.37 -11.16
N TYR A 20 54.55 2.97 -10.92
CA TYR A 20 54.43 4.30 -10.33
C TYR A 20 54.96 4.37 -8.89
N ILE A 21 54.61 3.40 -8.05
CA ILE A 21 55.14 3.28 -6.67
C ILE A 21 56.67 3.11 -6.70
N PHE A 22 57.18 2.28 -7.62
CA PHE A 22 58.61 2.00 -7.74
C PHE A 22 59.40 3.25 -8.17
N ILE A 23 58.89 3.98 -9.17
CA ILE A 23 59.48 5.26 -9.60
C ILE A 23 59.43 6.26 -8.44
N SER A 24 58.31 6.36 -7.72
CA SER A 24 58.18 7.26 -6.56
C SER A 24 59.16 6.90 -5.42
N ALA A 25 59.39 5.62 -5.16
CA ALA A 25 60.35 5.16 -4.15
C ALA A 25 61.80 5.46 -4.56
N LEU A 26 62.10 5.36 -5.86
CA LEU A 26 63.39 5.73 -6.44
C LEU A 26 63.68 7.23 -6.27
N PHE A 27 62.68 8.09 -6.47
CA PHE A 27 62.78 9.54 -6.24
C PHE A 27 62.91 9.91 -4.76
N MET A 28 62.39 9.09 -3.85
CA MET A 28 62.44 9.32 -2.40
C MET A 28 63.86 9.13 -1.81
N ASN A 29 64.75 8.45 -2.53
CA ASN A 29 66.14 8.18 -2.10
C ASN A 29 67.10 9.34 -2.43
N PHE A 30 66.69 10.32 -3.24
CA PHE A 30 67.62 11.29 -3.84
C PHE A 30 67.46 12.76 -3.44
N SER A 31 66.48 13.19 -2.64
CA SER A 31 66.46 14.61 -2.21
C SER A 31 65.76 14.91 -0.88
N ASP A 32 66.52 15.58 0.00
CA ASP A 32 66.05 16.22 1.22
C ASP A 32 65.57 17.65 0.89
N THR A 33 64.48 17.76 0.12
CA THR A 33 63.95 19.05 -0.33
C THR A 33 62.45 19.20 -0.10
N GLN A 34 62.03 20.39 0.33
CA GLN A 34 60.64 20.78 0.65
C GLN A 34 59.64 20.50 -0.49
N SER A 35 60.13 20.29 -1.71
CA SER A 35 59.39 19.97 -2.94
C SER A 35 58.59 18.66 -2.88
N LEU A 36 58.98 17.71 -2.02
CA LEU A 36 58.34 16.38 -1.93
C LEU A 36 57.16 16.34 -0.94
N ARG A 37 56.94 17.40 -0.13
CA ARG A 37 55.79 17.48 0.79
C ARG A 37 54.45 17.51 0.04
N GLY A 38 54.38 18.19 -1.10
CA GLY A 38 53.18 18.24 -1.94
C GLY A 38 52.83 16.89 -2.57
N ILE A 39 53.85 16.13 -2.98
CA ILE A 39 53.67 14.78 -3.55
C ILE A 39 53.20 13.81 -2.47
N ARG A 40 53.75 13.89 -1.25
CA ARG A 40 53.28 13.08 -0.11
C ARG A 40 51.83 13.40 0.28
N TRP A 41 51.41 14.67 0.22
CA TRP A 41 50.02 15.07 0.45
C TRP A 41 49.09 14.58 -0.68
N ALA A 42 49.52 14.66 -1.94
CA ALA A 42 48.77 14.13 -3.08
C ALA A 42 48.60 12.60 -3.01
N LEU A 43 49.63 11.87 -2.55
CA LEU A 43 49.57 10.42 -2.34
C LEU A 43 48.55 10.04 -1.26
N LEU A 44 48.51 10.75 -0.13
CA LEU A 44 47.52 10.48 0.92
C LEU A 44 46.07 10.70 0.43
N GLN A 45 45.83 11.74 -0.38
CA GLN A 45 44.50 11.99 -0.97
C GLN A 45 44.08 10.94 -1.99
N THR A 46 45.04 10.35 -2.72
CA THR A 46 44.70 9.25 -3.65
C THR A 46 44.30 7.98 -2.92
N VAL A 47 44.87 7.71 -1.74
CA VAL A 47 44.52 6.55 -0.91
C VAL A 47 43.12 6.72 -0.27
N GLU A 48 42.77 7.92 0.21
CA GLU A 48 41.42 8.20 0.72
C GLU A 48 40.34 8.02 -0.36
N ARG A 49 40.59 8.49 -1.58
CA ARG A 49 39.64 8.33 -2.72
C ARG A 49 39.43 6.87 -3.14
N VAL A 50 40.39 5.98 -2.90
CA VAL A 50 40.25 4.54 -3.19
C VAL A 50 39.33 3.87 -2.17
N GLU A 51 39.31 4.32 -0.92
CA GLU A 51 38.36 3.79 0.08
C GLU A 51 36.93 4.26 -0.15
N GLU A 52 36.73 5.49 -0.61
CA GLU A 52 35.39 5.97 -1.02
C GLU A 52 34.80 5.15 -2.18
N LEU A 53 35.64 4.76 -3.14
CA LEU A 53 35.22 3.90 -4.25
C LEU A 53 34.86 2.48 -3.79
N LYS A 54 35.61 1.91 -2.84
CA LYS A 54 35.27 0.59 -2.27
C LYS A 54 33.94 0.62 -1.52
N GLN A 55 33.68 1.68 -0.75
CA GLN A 55 32.40 1.84 -0.06
C GLN A 55 31.24 1.97 -1.06
N PHE A 56 31.42 2.76 -2.13
CA PHE A 56 30.42 2.91 -3.19
C PHE A 56 30.07 1.58 -3.88
N PHE A 57 31.07 0.76 -4.24
CA PHE A 57 30.82 -0.56 -4.84
C PHE A 57 30.21 -1.58 -3.87
N THR A 58 30.58 -1.53 -2.59
CA THR A 58 30.04 -2.44 -1.56
C THR A 58 28.58 -2.14 -1.26
N ILE A 59 28.23 -0.87 -1.07
CA ILE A 59 26.85 -0.42 -0.82
C ILE A 59 25.93 -0.82 -1.98
N ARG A 60 26.36 -0.62 -3.23
CA ARG A 60 25.55 -0.96 -4.41
C ARG A 60 25.35 -2.46 -4.59
N ARG A 61 26.35 -3.29 -4.30
CA ARG A 61 26.21 -4.76 -4.35
C ARG A 61 25.27 -5.25 -3.25
N ASN A 62 25.38 -4.70 -2.03
CA ASN A 62 24.49 -5.06 -0.92
C ASN A 62 23.03 -4.66 -1.21
N LEU A 63 22.80 -3.44 -1.73
CA LEU A 63 21.48 -2.97 -2.15
C LEU A 63 20.84 -3.82 -3.25
N ALA A 64 21.61 -4.22 -4.27
CA ALA A 64 21.10 -5.09 -5.32
C ALA A 64 20.70 -6.47 -4.78
N THR A 65 21.53 -7.03 -3.91
CA THR A 65 21.28 -8.34 -3.29
C THR A 65 20.06 -8.29 -2.36
N GLU A 66 19.93 -7.22 -1.58
CA GLU A 66 18.78 -6.98 -0.70
C GLU A 66 17.49 -6.76 -1.50
N ASN A 67 17.54 -6.03 -2.62
CA ASN A 67 16.37 -5.86 -3.49
C ASN A 67 15.90 -7.19 -4.08
N ASP A 68 16.84 -8.03 -4.53
CA ASP A 68 16.52 -9.35 -5.09
C ASP A 68 15.94 -10.29 -4.01
N LEU A 69 16.49 -10.26 -2.79
CA LEU A 69 15.95 -11.01 -1.64
C LEU A 69 14.53 -10.53 -1.29
N LEU A 70 14.33 -9.23 -1.17
CA LEU A 70 13.01 -8.64 -0.86
C LEU A 70 11.99 -8.92 -1.97
N ARG A 71 12.40 -8.95 -3.24
CA ARG A 71 11.53 -9.33 -4.36
C ARG A 71 11.12 -10.79 -4.28
N LYS A 72 12.07 -11.67 -3.95
CA LYS A 72 11.80 -13.10 -3.77
C LYS A 72 10.86 -13.34 -2.60
N GLU A 73 11.11 -12.70 -1.46
CA GLU A 73 10.24 -12.79 -0.28
C GLU A 73 8.82 -12.28 -0.58
N ASN A 74 8.70 -11.12 -1.26
CA ASN A 74 7.39 -10.64 -1.70
C ASN A 74 6.69 -11.62 -2.64
N PHE A 75 7.42 -12.26 -3.54
CA PHE A 75 6.85 -13.26 -4.45
C PHE A 75 6.34 -14.48 -3.68
N ASP A 76 7.16 -15.01 -2.76
CA ASP A 76 6.82 -16.17 -1.94
C ASP A 76 5.61 -15.87 -1.02
N LEU A 77 5.61 -14.69 -0.36
CA LEU A 77 4.48 -14.22 0.46
C LEU A 77 3.20 -14.02 -0.36
N ASN A 78 3.31 -13.57 -1.61
CA ASN A 78 2.15 -13.42 -2.48
C ASN A 78 1.57 -14.78 -2.87
N ILE A 79 2.42 -15.77 -3.17
CA ILE A 79 1.96 -17.14 -3.45
C ILE A 79 1.27 -17.74 -2.23
N GLU A 80 1.87 -17.58 -1.04
CA GLU A 80 1.28 -18.08 0.20
C GLU A 80 -0.09 -17.43 0.47
N ASN A 81 -0.19 -16.12 0.31
CA ASN A 81 -1.46 -15.39 0.44
C ASN A 81 -2.53 -15.89 -0.55
N GLN A 82 -2.16 -16.13 -1.80
CA GLN A 82 -3.09 -16.68 -2.80
C GLN A 82 -3.59 -18.06 -2.39
N LYS A 83 -2.68 -18.96 -1.98
CA LYS A 83 -3.03 -20.32 -1.54
C LYS A 83 -3.94 -20.28 -0.31
N LEU A 84 -3.65 -19.44 0.68
CA LEU A 84 -4.48 -19.27 1.87
C LEU A 84 -5.88 -18.76 1.51
N ARG A 85 -5.99 -17.77 0.62
CA ARG A 85 -7.28 -17.26 0.14
C ARG A 85 -8.09 -18.34 -0.57
N GLU A 86 -7.47 -19.11 -1.45
CA GLU A 86 -8.13 -20.21 -2.14
C GLU A 86 -8.66 -21.27 -1.17
N MET A 87 -7.83 -21.69 -0.20
CA MET A 87 -8.25 -22.64 0.83
C MET A 87 -9.42 -22.09 1.64
N LEU A 88 -9.35 -20.84 2.11
CA LEU A 88 -10.43 -20.20 2.87
C LEU A 88 -11.73 -20.13 2.06
N VAL A 89 -11.67 -19.74 0.79
CA VAL A 89 -12.85 -19.68 -0.09
C VAL A 89 -13.45 -21.07 -0.29
N SER A 90 -12.62 -22.08 -0.55
CA SER A 90 -13.09 -23.46 -0.74
C SER A 90 -13.73 -24.04 0.53
N GLU A 91 -13.12 -23.80 1.69
CA GLU A 91 -13.58 -24.31 2.97
C GLU A 91 -14.87 -23.60 3.39
N ASN A 92 -14.94 -22.28 3.21
CA ASN A 92 -16.17 -21.52 3.45
C ASN A 92 -17.31 -22.02 2.57
N LYS A 93 -17.06 -22.32 1.28
CA LYS A 93 -18.04 -22.92 0.38
C LYS A 93 -18.48 -24.32 0.84
N ARG A 94 -17.53 -25.16 1.28
CA ARG A 94 -17.79 -26.50 1.82
C ARG A 94 -18.65 -26.43 3.08
N LEU A 95 -18.28 -25.58 4.03
CA LEU A 95 -19.00 -25.35 5.28
C LEU A 95 -20.41 -24.81 5.02
N LYS A 96 -20.57 -23.83 4.12
CA LYS A 96 -21.89 -23.33 3.71
C LYS A 96 -22.77 -24.42 3.12
N LYS A 97 -22.21 -25.29 2.29
CA LYS A 97 -22.93 -26.44 1.71
C LYS A 97 -23.35 -27.45 2.78
N LEU A 98 -22.49 -27.75 3.76
CA LEU A 98 -22.83 -28.63 4.88
C LEU A 98 -23.92 -28.04 5.78
N LEU A 99 -23.94 -26.72 5.94
CA LEU A 99 -24.92 -26.00 6.75
C LEU A 99 -26.20 -25.62 5.99
N ASN A 100 -26.35 -26.01 4.72
CA ASN A 100 -27.44 -25.58 3.82
C ASN A 100 -27.66 -24.05 3.84
N LEU A 101 -26.60 -23.28 4.09
CA LEU A 101 -26.66 -21.83 4.05
C LEU A 101 -26.78 -21.43 2.58
N LYS A 102 -27.88 -20.76 2.21
CA LYS A 102 -27.97 -20.08 0.91
C LYS A 102 -26.74 -19.19 0.78
N GLU A 103 -26.08 -19.21 -0.38
CA GLU A 103 -24.96 -18.32 -0.65
C GLU A 103 -25.38 -16.89 -0.28
N ALA A 104 -24.72 -16.28 0.71
CA ALA A 104 -24.82 -14.84 0.94
C ALA A 104 -24.43 -14.20 -0.40
N GLY A 105 -25.42 -13.58 -1.05
CA GLY A 105 -25.49 -13.47 -2.50
C GLY A 105 -24.26 -12.86 -3.16
N LYS A 106 -23.98 -13.25 -4.40
CA LYS A 106 -23.17 -12.43 -5.30
C LYS A 106 -23.84 -11.06 -5.38
N HIS A 107 -23.21 -10.04 -4.81
CA HIS A 107 -23.72 -8.68 -4.91
C HIS A 107 -23.50 -8.23 -6.36
N SER A 108 -24.57 -7.86 -7.05
CA SER A 108 -24.48 -7.25 -8.37
C SER A 108 -24.23 -5.76 -8.17
N TYR A 109 -23.21 -5.22 -8.82
CA TYR A 109 -22.87 -3.81 -8.74
C TYR A 109 -23.32 -3.10 -10.01
N ILE A 110 -23.95 -1.94 -9.84
CA ILE A 110 -24.28 -1.01 -10.93
C ILE A 110 -23.34 0.18 -10.77
N ALA A 111 -22.51 0.45 -11.78
CA ALA A 111 -21.62 1.60 -11.76
C ALA A 111 -22.42 2.86 -12.06
N ALA A 112 -22.18 3.91 -11.27
CA ALA A 112 -22.93 5.16 -11.33
C ALA A 112 -22.01 6.36 -11.12
N ARG A 113 -22.38 7.51 -11.70
CA ARG A 113 -21.75 8.81 -11.50
C ARG A 113 -22.69 9.74 -10.76
N VAL A 114 -22.13 10.53 -9.84
CA VAL A 114 -22.85 11.63 -9.21
C VAL A 114 -23.03 12.76 -10.22
N ILE A 115 -24.29 13.09 -10.54
CA ILE A 115 -24.64 14.19 -11.46
C ILE A 115 -25.08 15.46 -10.73
N ALA A 116 -25.56 15.33 -9.49
CA ALA A 116 -25.92 16.46 -8.66
C ALA A 116 -25.78 16.12 -7.16
N THR A 117 -25.60 17.17 -6.37
CA THR A 117 -25.56 17.09 -4.90
C THR A 117 -26.50 18.15 -4.34
N SER A 118 -27.32 17.78 -3.37
CA SER A 118 -28.20 18.71 -2.66
C SER A 118 -27.90 18.66 -1.16
N ALA A 119 -27.81 19.84 -0.55
CA ALA A 119 -27.58 19.99 0.88
C ALA A 119 -28.40 21.16 1.43
N GLU A 120 -29.52 20.86 2.07
CA GLU A 120 -30.41 21.86 2.68
C GLU A 120 -30.51 21.63 4.19
N ARG A 121 -30.04 22.59 4.99
CA ARG A 121 -30.18 22.62 6.47
C ARG A 121 -30.04 21.23 7.16
N GLY A 122 -29.02 20.48 6.80
CA GLY A 122 -28.71 19.18 7.42
C GLY A 122 -29.36 17.96 6.76
N TYR A 123 -30.18 18.16 5.74
CA TYR A 123 -30.56 17.14 4.78
C TYR A 123 -29.57 17.11 3.64
N ARG A 124 -29.04 15.94 3.31
CA ARG A 124 -28.05 15.76 2.27
C ARG A 124 -28.45 14.60 1.38
N SER A 125 -28.40 14.84 0.08
CA SER A 125 -28.65 13.83 -0.94
C SER A 125 -27.74 14.01 -2.13
N ILE A 126 -27.52 12.91 -2.85
CA ILE A 126 -26.80 12.90 -4.12
C ILE A 126 -27.70 12.25 -5.18
N ILE A 127 -27.58 12.72 -6.42
CA ILE A 127 -28.30 12.18 -7.57
C ILE A 127 -27.31 11.43 -8.44
N LEU A 128 -27.67 10.21 -8.84
CA LEU A 128 -26.89 9.34 -9.71
C LEU A 128 -27.50 9.26 -11.12
N ASP A 129 -26.64 9.06 -12.13
CA ASP A 129 -27.01 8.88 -13.55
C ASP A 129 -27.55 7.49 -13.91
N VAL A 130 -28.06 6.76 -12.92
CA VAL A 130 -28.63 5.43 -13.09
C VAL A 130 -29.97 5.33 -12.38
N GLY A 131 -30.91 4.60 -13.00
CA GLY A 131 -32.28 4.47 -12.53
C GLY A 131 -32.83 3.05 -12.61
N LYS A 132 -34.16 2.95 -12.63
CA LYS A 132 -34.91 1.69 -12.72
C LYS A 132 -34.58 0.90 -13.97
N VAL A 133 -34.30 1.60 -15.09
CA VAL A 133 -33.92 0.96 -16.35
C VAL A 133 -32.59 0.21 -16.23
N ASP A 134 -31.67 0.71 -15.40
CA ASP A 134 -30.38 0.07 -15.10
C ASP A 134 -30.48 -1.00 -14.01
N GLY A 135 -31.67 -1.21 -13.45
CA GLY A 135 -31.94 -2.15 -12.36
C GLY A 135 -31.77 -1.57 -10.96
N VAL A 136 -31.66 -0.24 -10.81
CA VAL A 136 -31.60 0.42 -9.50
C VAL A 136 -32.99 0.41 -8.85
N GLY A 137 -33.04 -0.04 -7.61
CA GLY A 137 -34.23 -0.06 -6.77
C GLY A 137 -34.08 0.80 -5.52
N GLU A 138 -35.21 1.15 -4.91
CA GLU A 138 -35.24 1.76 -3.60
C GLU A 138 -34.62 0.83 -2.53
N GLN A 139 -34.04 1.42 -1.48
CA GLN A 139 -33.29 0.75 -0.41
C GLN A 139 -32.00 0.03 -0.86
N MET A 140 -31.58 0.14 -2.12
CA MET A 140 -30.26 -0.35 -2.54
C MET A 140 -29.15 0.46 -1.86
N ALA A 141 -28.11 -0.24 -1.40
CA ALA A 141 -26.94 0.38 -0.78
C ALA A 141 -26.04 1.01 -1.84
N VAL A 142 -25.53 2.20 -1.54
CA VAL A 142 -24.57 2.92 -2.38
C VAL A 142 -23.23 2.92 -1.68
N VAL A 143 -22.22 2.38 -2.35
CA VAL A 143 -20.87 2.20 -1.80
C VAL A 143 -19.83 2.84 -2.72
N ASN A 144 -18.73 3.30 -2.15
CA ASN A 144 -17.53 3.71 -2.86
C ASN A 144 -16.34 2.83 -2.44
N ALA A 145 -15.13 3.20 -2.84
CA ALA A 145 -13.92 2.44 -2.48
C ALA A 145 -13.61 2.42 -0.98
N ASP A 146 -14.07 3.44 -0.24
CA ASP A 146 -13.79 3.60 1.19
C ASP A 146 -14.89 3.00 2.09
N GLY A 147 -16.09 2.78 1.55
CA GLY A 147 -17.17 2.14 2.29
C GLY A 147 -18.57 2.56 1.84
N LEU A 148 -19.51 2.47 2.79
CA LEU A 148 -20.91 2.84 2.58
C LEU A 148 -21.07 4.36 2.50
N VAL A 149 -21.73 4.83 1.44
CA VAL A 149 -22.06 6.25 1.23
C VAL A 149 -23.49 6.56 1.69
N GLY A 150 -24.42 5.63 1.46
CA GLY A 150 -25.82 5.84 1.75
C GLY A 150 -26.74 4.78 1.13
N LYS A 151 -28.01 5.14 0.94
CA LYS A 151 -29.02 4.26 0.33
C LYS A 151 -29.89 5.02 -0.66
N VAL A 152 -30.37 4.33 -1.69
CA VAL A 152 -31.33 4.87 -2.65
C VAL A 152 -32.67 5.07 -1.93
N VAL A 153 -33.19 6.30 -1.94
CA VAL A 153 -34.51 6.63 -1.39
C VAL A 153 -35.57 6.77 -2.48
N ILE A 154 -35.18 7.18 -3.69
CA ILE A 154 -36.07 7.33 -4.83
C ILE A 154 -35.33 6.79 -6.07
N ALA A 155 -35.98 5.91 -6.83
CA ALA A 155 -35.50 5.46 -8.13
C ALA A 155 -36.47 5.91 -9.23
N GLN A 156 -36.00 6.77 -10.12
CA GLN A 156 -36.69 7.16 -11.35
C GLN A 156 -36.17 6.30 -12.51
N ASP A 157 -36.64 6.53 -13.73
CA ASP A 157 -36.32 5.65 -14.86
C ASP A 157 -34.82 5.73 -15.23
N ASP A 158 -34.26 6.93 -15.27
CA ASP A 158 -32.89 7.26 -15.72
C ASP A 158 -31.98 7.82 -14.62
N GLN A 159 -32.53 8.13 -13.45
CA GLN A 159 -31.78 8.68 -12.33
C GLN A 159 -32.27 8.15 -10.98
N SER A 160 -31.43 8.24 -9.96
CA SER A 160 -31.78 7.84 -8.60
C SER A 160 -31.27 8.85 -7.58
N ILE A 161 -32.06 9.05 -6.53
CA ILE A 161 -31.74 9.94 -5.42
C ILE A 161 -31.31 9.07 -4.24
N VAL A 162 -30.14 9.40 -3.70
CA VAL A 162 -29.50 8.69 -2.61
C VAL A 162 -29.47 9.59 -1.39
N GLN A 163 -29.97 9.07 -0.27
CA GLN A 163 -29.77 9.68 1.04
C GLN A 163 -28.41 9.24 1.56
N VAL A 164 -27.54 10.20 1.86
CA VAL A 164 -26.19 9.93 2.36
C VAL A 164 -26.20 9.71 3.88
N LEU A 165 -25.16 9.05 4.41
CA LEU A 165 -25.06 8.81 5.87
C LEU A 165 -24.99 10.08 6.72
N MET A 166 -24.47 11.18 6.15
CA MET A 166 -24.41 12.49 6.82
C MET A 166 -25.71 13.30 6.61
N ASP A 167 -26.85 12.67 6.84
CA ASP A 167 -28.18 13.27 6.79
C ASP A 167 -28.87 13.03 8.13
N TYR A 168 -29.56 14.02 8.68
CA TYR A 168 -30.20 13.88 10.00
C TYR A 168 -31.23 12.75 10.10
N ASN A 169 -31.81 12.33 8.97
CA ASN A 169 -32.76 11.22 8.90
C ASN A 169 -32.11 9.91 8.42
N ALA A 170 -30.80 9.89 8.15
CA ALA A 170 -30.12 8.67 7.76
C ALA A 170 -29.92 7.77 8.99
N ASN A 171 -30.50 6.58 8.92
CA ASN A 171 -30.33 5.53 9.91
C ASN A 171 -29.95 4.24 9.20
N VAL A 172 -28.82 3.66 9.61
CA VAL A 172 -28.32 2.39 9.06
C VAL A 172 -27.97 1.45 10.19
N SER A 173 -28.54 0.24 10.15
CA SER A 173 -28.18 -0.83 11.08
C SER A 173 -26.75 -1.28 10.85
N ALA A 174 -25.99 -1.31 11.93
CA ALA A 174 -24.58 -1.64 11.91
C ALA A 174 -24.23 -2.60 13.04
N ARG A 175 -23.09 -3.25 12.90
CA ARG A 175 -22.60 -4.25 13.84
C ARG A 175 -21.10 -4.07 14.02
N LEU A 176 -20.65 -4.16 15.27
CA LEU A 176 -19.23 -4.19 15.61
C LEU A 176 -18.61 -5.52 15.17
N GLN A 177 -17.44 -5.46 14.51
CA GLN A 177 -16.84 -6.65 13.91
C GLN A 177 -16.41 -7.70 14.96
N ASN A 178 -15.92 -7.29 16.12
CA ASN A 178 -15.33 -8.21 17.10
C ASN A 178 -16.39 -8.89 17.97
N ASN A 179 -17.20 -8.08 18.66
CA ASN A 179 -18.20 -8.57 19.62
C ASN A 179 -19.56 -8.86 18.97
N ARG A 180 -19.75 -8.51 17.68
CA ARG A 180 -20.98 -8.74 16.91
C ARG A 180 -22.22 -8.08 17.49
N GLU A 181 -22.04 -7.04 18.31
CA GLU A 181 -23.15 -6.26 18.86
C GLU A 181 -23.73 -5.31 17.81
N ASN A 182 -25.05 -5.23 17.79
CA ASN A 182 -25.79 -4.40 16.84
C ASN A 182 -25.98 -2.99 17.40
N GLY A 183 -25.87 -1.99 16.53
CA GLY A 183 -26.16 -0.60 16.80
C GLY A 183 -26.76 0.09 15.58
N MET A 184 -26.97 1.40 15.68
CA MET A 184 -27.49 2.22 14.61
C MET A 184 -26.52 3.36 14.31
N ILE A 185 -26.15 3.49 13.04
CA ILE A 185 -25.37 4.63 12.57
C ILE A 185 -26.36 5.77 12.27
N GLY A 186 -26.07 6.93 12.85
CA GLY A 186 -26.74 8.20 12.58
C GLY A 186 -25.74 9.35 12.47
N TRP A 187 -26.26 10.56 12.31
CA TRP A 187 -25.44 11.78 12.21
C TRP A 187 -26.06 12.93 12.99
N SER A 188 -25.33 13.48 13.96
CA SER A 188 -25.79 14.59 14.81
C SER A 188 -25.34 15.99 14.35
N GLY A 189 -24.74 16.12 13.16
CA GLY A 189 -24.28 17.42 12.63
C GLY A 189 -22.79 17.71 12.85
N ASN A 190 -22.06 16.76 13.41
CA ASN A 190 -20.62 16.79 13.67
C ASN A 190 -19.81 16.29 12.44
N SER A 191 -18.48 16.23 12.55
CA SER A 191 -17.62 15.72 11.46
C SER A 191 -17.53 14.19 11.40
N TRP A 192 -18.26 13.48 12.26
CA TRP A 192 -18.19 12.03 12.45
C TRP A 192 -19.58 11.43 12.35
N LEU A 193 -19.68 10.12 12.13
CA LEU A 193 -20.93 9.40 12.29
C LEU A 193 -21.04 8.90 13.73
N ASP A 194 -22.24 8.90 14.27
CA ASP A 194 -22.53 8.45 15.63
C ASP A 194 -23.03 7.00 15.57
N LEU A 195 -22.44 6.12 16.38
CA LEU A 195 -22.93 4.74 16.56
C LEU A 195 -23.72 4.67 17.87
N GLU A 196 -25.04 4.59 17.73
CA GLU A 196 -25.99 4.57 18.81
C GLU A 196 -26.45 3.15 19.17
N TYR A 197 -27.09 3.02 20.34
CA TYR A 197 -27.68 1.77 20.85
C TYR A 197 -26.70 0.64 21.19
N ILE A 198 -25.41 0.95 21.39
CA ILE A 198 -24.44 -0.03 21.91
C ILE A 198 -24.53 -0.12 23.44
N PRO A 199 -24.67 -1.34 24.02
CA PRO A 199 -24.67 -1.51 25.47
C PRO A 199 -23.37 -1.02 26.13
N LYS A 200 -23.47 -0.30 27.25
CA LYS A 200 -22.32 0.32 27.93
C LYS A 200 -21.30 -0.67 28.51
N ASN A 201 -21.69 -1.92 28.71
CA ASN A 201 -20.83 -2.98 29.22
C ASN A 201 -19.95 -3.63 28.12
N ILE A 202 -20.13 -3.23 26.86
CA ILE A 202 -19.37 -3.75 25.74
C ILE A 202 -18.12 -2.89 25.56
N PRO A 203 -16.91 -3.46 25.67
CA PRO A 203 -15.69 -2.73 25.38
C PRO A 203 -15.61 -2.47 23.88
N VAL A 204 -15.48 -1.20 23.49
CA VAL A 204 -15.25 -0.76 22.11
C VAL A 204 -13.88 -0.10 22.04
N ALA A 205 -12.97 -0.65 21.23
CA ALA A 205 -11.62 -0.14 21.09
C ALA A 205 -11.54 0.93 19.98
N LYS A 206 -10.65 1.92 20.14
CA LYS A 206 -10.39 2.89 19.07
C LYS A 206 -9.82 2.15 17.85
N GLY A 207 -10.41 2.36 16.67
CA GLY A 207 -10.03 1.69 15.42
C GLY A 207 -10.76 0.37 15.17
N GLU A 208 -11.72 -0.01 16.01
CA GLU A 208 -12.61 -1.14 15.72
C GLU A 208 -13.47 -0.87 14.48
N VAL A 209 -13.60 -1.89 13.64
CA VAL A 209 -14.34 -1.82 12.38
C VAL A 209 -15.82 -2.06 12.62
N VAL A 210 -16.64 -1.20 12.02
CA VAL A 210 -18.10 -1.28 12.02
C VAL A 210 -18.57 -1.72 10.65
N VAL A 211 -19.41 -2.75 10.59
CA VAL A 211 -19.96 -3.30 9.34
C VAL A 211 -21.48 -3.20 9.33
N THR A 212 -22.11 -3.14 8.16
CA THR A 212 -23.58 -3.24 8.06
C THR A 212 -24.04 -4.62 8.51
N SER A 213 -25.13 -4.69 9.29
CA SER A 213 -25.64 -5.93 9.93
C SER A 213 -26.52 -6.77 9.01
#